data_AF-A0AAE1FGQ0-F1
#
_entry.id   AF-A0AAE1FGQ0-F1
#
_cell.length_a   1.000
_cell.length_b   1.000
_cell.length_c   1.000
_cell.angle_alpha   90.00
_cell.angle_beta   90.00
_cell.angle_gamma   90.00
#
_symmetry.space_group_name_H-M   'P 1'
#
loop_
_entity.id
_entity.type
_entity.pdbx_description
1 polymer ?
#
loop_
_entity_poly.entity_id
_entity_poly.type
_entity_poly.pdbx_seq_one_letter_code
_entity_poly.pdbx_strand_id
1 'polypeptide(L)'
;MDKKRKLLTGHEVEDMSEEWQAKVGNDMEPLPGGFVKIMPGGWIYPGRAPFFLDKIQSFQFREDDVIVMTYPKCGTTWMQEILWTMLHNPDLKHPQAAAPILERSLEITLDMTISPEEMKKSNMDTTLTMFRRHCPNKKIEDGVFIQMLEVMQSPRIIKCHYPLEILPPHLLEKVKVVYVTRNPKDMIVSYYHLLKYINIFNYKGSLEKHAKEVISDEAMFGPFWRHVHQAWEKRYHPNLHFIFYEDLKKDIMGELGKLSDFVGINLTQQQKQNIVEHTSFSNMKYRGEPVKGEGIFNEEVKQKQGGFFRKGVTFLISPRKAKLRISFQNCILLYP
;
A
#
# COMPACT_ATOMS: atom_id res chain seq x y z
N MET A 1 11.10 -34.84 6.98
CA MET A 1 11.28 -34.08 5.71
C MET A 1 10.10 -33.13 5.60
N ASP A 2 10.26 -31.92 6.10
CA ASP A 2 9.21 -30.90 5.99
C ASP A 2 9.02 -30.54 4.52
N LYS A 3 7.81 -30.78 4.00
CA LYS A 3 7.45 -30.30 2.66
C LYS A 3 7.46 -28.77 2.70
N LYS A 4 8.49 -28.15 2.13
CA LYS A 4 8.50 -26.71 1.84
C LYS A 4 7.21 -26.36 1.10
N ARG A 5 6.43 -25.41 1.64
CA ARG A 5 5.21 -24.94 0.99
C ARG A 5 5.58 -24.25 -0.32
N LYS A 6 4.76 -24.44 -1.36
CA LYS A 6 4.86 -23.70 -2.62
C LYS A 6 3.57 -22.94 -2.89
N LEU A 7 3.69 -21.72 -3.41
CA LEU A 7 2.55 -20.98 -3.94
C LEU A 7 2.09 -21.58 -5.28
N LEU A 8 0.87 -21.27 -5.69
CA LEU A 8 0.36 -21.61 -7.03
C LEU A 8 1.20 -21.00 -8.17
N THR A 9 1.92 -19.91 -7.91
CA THR A 9 2.88 -19.30 -8.85
C THR A 9 4.21 -20.06 -8.91
N GLY A 10 4.39 -21.14 -8.14
CA GLY A 10 5.61 -21.95 -8.08
C GLY A 10 6.67 -21.46 -7.11
N HIS A 11 6.48 -20.28 -6.50
CA HIS A 11 7.39 -19.72 -5.49
C HIS A 11 7.48 -20.61 -4.24
N GLU A 12 8.68 -20.77 -3.69
CA GLU A 12 8.91 -21.47 -2.43
C GLU A 12 8.62 -20.55 -1.24
N VAL A 13 7.99 -21.10 -0.21
CA VAL A 13 7.65 -20.40 1.03
C VAL A 13 8.47 -21.01 2.15
N GLU A 14 9.31 -20.18 2.75
CA GLU A 14 10.17 -20.54 3.88
C GLU A 14 9.62 -19.88 5.14
N ASP A 15 9.38 -20.67 6.18
CA ASP A 15 9.05 -20.12 7.51
C ASP A 15 10.30 -19.43 8.06
N MET A 16 10.16 -18.18 8.45
CA MET A 16 11.24 -17.39 9.04
C MET A 16 10.81 -16.80 10.39
N SER A 17 9.81 -17.38 11.05
CA SER A 17 9.24 -16.84 12.28
C SER A 17 10.27 -16.75 13.40
N GLU A 18 11.09 -17.78 13.61
CA GLU A 18 12.14 -17.78 14.63
C GLU A 18 13.25 -16.75 14.32
N GLU A 19 13.73 -16.73 13.07
CA GLU A 19 14.73 -15.75 12.60
C GLU A 19 14.20 -14.33 12.74
N TRP A 20 12.94 -14.10 12.34
CA TRP A 20 12.28 -12.82 12.45
C TRP A 20 12.18 -12.37 13.90
N GLN A 21 11.71 -13.23 14.80
CA GLN A 21 11.60 -12.91 16.23
C GLN A 21 12.96 -12.62 16.87
N ALA A 22 14.00 -13.39 16.51
CA ALA A 22 15.36 -13.12 16.97
C ALA A 22 15.87 -11.75 16.50
N LYS A 23 15.52 -11.33 15.28
CA LYS A 23 15.91 -10.03 14.69
C LYS A 23 15.14 -8.85 15.30
N VAL A 24 13.82 -8.92 15.37
CA VAL A 24 12.99 -7.81 15.86
C VAL A 24 13.01 -7.73 17.38
N GLY A 25 13.16 -8.85 18.08
CA GLY A 25 13.10 -8.89 19.54
C GLY A 25 11.84 -8.21 20.07
N ASN A 26 12.01 -7.28 21.01
CA ASN A 26 10.88 -6.52 21.59
C ASN A 26 10.50 -5.27 20.76
N ASP A 27 11.10 -5.05 19.59
CA ASP A 27 10.81 -3.89 18.75
C ASP A 27 9.48 -4.00 18.01
N MET A 28 8.94 -5.21 17.84
CA MET A 28 7.67 -5.44 17.14
C MET A 28 6.95 -6.62 17.77
N GLU A 29 5.65 -6.47 18.00
CA GLU A 29 4.84 -7.60 18.47
C GLU A 29 4.72 -8.67 17.37
N PRO A 30 4.62 -9.96 17.72
CA PRO A 30 4.42 -11.03 16.74
C PRO A 30 3.09 -10.83 15.99
N LEU A 31 3.15 -10.87 14.66
CA LEU A 31 1.94 -10.90 13.84
C LEU A 31 1.34 -12.32 13.81
N PRO A 32 0.02 -12.44 13.64
CA PRO A 32 -0.65 -13.74 13.55
C PRO A 32 -0.07 -14.61 12.43
N GLY A 33 0.32 -15.84 12.78
CA GLY A 33 0.92 -16.79 11.84
C GLY A 33 2.41 -16.56 11.57
N GLY A 34 3.08 -15.67 12.31
CA GLY A 34 4.53 -15.47 12.19
C GLY A 34 4.92 -14.74 10.91
N PHE A 35 6.11 -15.06 10.37
CA PHE A 35 6.64 -14.45 9.15
C PHE A 35 7.18 -15.51 8.21
N VAL A 36 7.07 -15.24 6.92
CA VAL A 36 7.59 -16.10 5.86
C VAL A 36 8.45 -15.30 4.89
N LYS A 37 9.42 -16.00 4.27
CA LYS A 37 10.19 -15.53 3.14
C LYS A 37 9.74 -16.26 1.87
N ILE A 38 9.42 -15.53 0.81
CA ILE A 38 8.94 -16.10 -0.45
C ILE A 38 10.04 -15.97 -1.51
N MET A 39 10.40 -17.10 -2.13
CA MET A 39 11.50 -17.25 -3.08
C MET A 39 11.01 -17.73 -4.46
N PRO A 40 11.63 -17.32 -5.58
CA PRO A 40 12.72 -16.35 -5.67
C PRO A 40 12.25 -14.93 -5.30
N GLY A 41 13.21 -14.06 -4.98
CA GLY A 41 12.97 -12.65 -4.72
C GLY A 41 13.09 -12.23 -3.26
N GLY A 42 12.96 -13.16 -2.31
CA GLY A 42 13.25 -12.90 -0.90
C GLY A 42 12.19 -12.05 -0.21
N TRP A 43 10.91 -12.19 -0.58
CA TRP A 43 9.84 -11.35 -0.08
C TRP A 43 9.46 -11.68 1.35
N ILE A 44 9.49 -10.70 2.24
CA ILE A 44 9.16 -10.92 3.66
C ILE A 44 7.74 -10.46 3.95
N TYR A 45 6.89 -11.39 4.36
CA TYR A 45 5.48 -11.14 4.65
C TYR A 45 5.02 -11.84 5.94
N PRO A 46 3.89 -11.40 6.53
CA PRO A 46 3.22 -12.18 7.57
C PRO A 46 2.93 -13.61 7.09
N GLY A 47 2.99 -14.61 7.96
CA GLY A 47 2.85 -16.03 7.57
C GLY A 47 1.47 -16.42 7.04
N ARG A 48 0.48 -15.54 7.17
CA ARG A 48 -0.83 -15.65 6.49
C ARG A 48 -0.78 -15.31 5.00
N ALA A 49 0.24 -14.58 4.53
CA ALA A 49 0.32 -14.08 3.15
C ALA A 49 0.23 -15.17 2.08
N PRO A 50 0.91 -16.33 2.21
CA PRO A 50 0.81 -17.40 1.23
C PRO A 50 -0.63 -17.87 0.95
N PHE A 51 -1.49 -17.94 1.97
CA PHE A 51 -2.90 -18.32 1.79
C PHE A 51 -3.65 -17.30 0.91
N PHE A 52 -3.45 -16.01 1.16
CA PHE A 52 -4.11 -14.95 0.39
C PHE A 52 -3.50 -14.77 -1.00
N LEU A 53 -2.20 -14.98 -1.17
CA LEU A 53 -1.54 -14.96 -2.48
C LEU A 53 -2.08 -16.06 -3.39
N ASP A 54 -2.25 -17.30 -2.87
CA ASP A 54 -2.88 -18.39 -3.62
C ASP A 54 -4.33 -18.05 -3.97
N LYS A 55 -5.08 -17.44 -3.04
CA LYS A 55 -6.45 -17.00 -3.30
C LYS A 55 -6.53 -15.94 -4.42
N ILE A 56 -5.61 -14.98 -4.42
CA ILE A 56 -5.54 -13.91 -5.44
C ILE A 56 -5.28 -14.49 -6.85
N GLN A 57 -4.63 -15.66 -6.97
CA GLN A 57 -4.46 -16.30 -8.29
C GLN A 57 -5.79 -16.65 -8.95
N SER A 58 -6.79 -17.02 -8.14
CA SER A 58 -8.15 -17.35 -8.60
C SER A 58 -9.11 -16.17 -8.60
N PHE A 59 -8.71 -15.02 -8.05
CA PHE A 59 -9.55 -13.85 -7.94
C PHE A 59 -9.89 -13.29 -9.33
N GLN A 60 -11.18 -13.01 -9.53
CA GLN A 60 -11.68 -12.49 -10.80
C GLN A 60 -11.48 -10.98 -10.87
N PHE A 61 -10.31 -10.57 -11.35
CA PHE A 61 -10.08 -9.22 -11.83
C PHE A 61 -11.00 -8.90 -13.02
N ARG A 62 -11.46 -7.64 -13.12
CA ARG A 62 -12.33 -7.12 -14.19
C ARG A 62 -11.52 -6.19 -15.08
N GLU A 63 -11.89 -6.07 -16.36
CA GLU A 63 -11.13 -5.27 -17.34
C GLU A 63 -11.05 -3.79 -16.98
N ASP A 64 -12.03 -3.29 -16.22
CA ASP A 64 -12.12 -1.92 -15.75
C ASP A 64 -11.54 -1.71 -14.35
N ASP A 65 -10.87 -2.72 -13.78
CA ASP A 65 -10.12 -2.55 -12.54
C ASP A 65 -8.88 -1.66 -12.76
N VAL A 66 -8.62 -0.81 -11.77
CA VAL A 66 -7.38 -0.04 -11.67
C VAL A 66 -6.68 -0.40 -10.35
N ILE A 67 -5.49 -0.99 -10.45
CA ILE A 67 -4.68 -1.34 -9.29
C ILE A 67 -3.71 -0.20 -8.98
N VAL A 68 -3.81 0.35 -7.77
CA VAL A 68 -2.81 1.26 -7.21
C VAL A 68 -1.75 0.43 -6.49
N MET A 69 -0.62 0.22 -7.17
CA MET A 69 0.47 -0.61 -6.67
C MET A 69 1.63 0.25 -6.19
N THR A 70 2.12 0.00 -4.97
CA THR A 70 3.32 0.69 -4.47
C THR A 70 4.06 -0.18 -3.47
N TYR A 71 5.35 0.08 -3.25
CA TYR A 71 5.94 -0.23 -1.95
C TYR A 71 5.25 0.60 -0.84
N PRO A 72 5.12 0.13 0.41
CA PRO A 72 4.51 0.93 1.47
C PRO A 72 5.10 2.35 1.57
N LYS A 73 4.20 3.34 1.73
CA LYS A 73 4.54 4.77 1.94
C LYS A 73 5.14 5.55 0.76
N CYS A 74 4.93 5.07 -0.47
CA CYS A 74 5.27 5.81 -1.68
C CYS A 74 4.15 6.76 -2.20
N GLY A 75 3.04 6.95 -1.48
CA GLY A 75 1.97 7.89 -1.88
C GLY A 75 0.64 7.23 -2.29
N THR A 76 0.48 5.94 -2.00
CA THR A 76 -0.67 5.11 -2.35
C THR A 76 -2.01 5.76 -2.03
N THR A 77 -2.20 6.26 -0.80
CA THR A 77 -3.47 6.87 -0.37
C THR A 77 -3.83 8.12 -1.17
N TRP A 78 -2.83 8.92 -1.55
CA TRP A 78 -3.06 10.09 -2.40
C TRP A 78 -3.50 9.66 -3.80
N MET A 79 -2.84 8.65 -4.37
CA MET A 79 -3.20 8.11 -5.68
C MET A 79 -4.57 7.42 -5.69
N GLN A 80 -4.91 6.66 -4.63
CA GLN A 80 -6.25 6.11 -4.46
C GLN A 80 -7.32 7.19 -4.47
N GLU A 81 -7.11 8.28 -3.71
CA GLU A 81 -8.06 9.39 -3.67
C GLU A 81 -8.16 10.09 -5.03
N ILE A 82 -7.02 10.34 -5.70
CA ILE A 82 -6.98 10.93 -7.04
C ILE A 82 -7.81 10.07 -8.01
N LEU A 83 -7.49 8.79 -8.15
CA LEU A 83 -8.18 7.89 -9.08
C LEU A 83 -9.67 7.72 -8.73
N TRP A 84 -9.99 7.64 -7.43
CA TRP A 84 -11.38 7.46 -7.02
C TRP A 84 -12.21 8.71 -7.29
N THR A 85 -11.66 9.89 -7.02
CA THR A 85 -12.33 11.14 -7.37
C THR A 85 -12.45 11.29 -8.88
N MET A 86 -11.39 10.98 -9.65
CA MET A 86 -11.42 11.02 -11.11
C MET A 86 -12.52 10.14 -11.71
N LEU A 87 -12.63 8.88 -11.27
CA LEU A 87 -13.52 7.88 -11.88
C LEU A 87 -14.96 7.95 -11.36
N HIS A 88 -15.16 8.28 -10.08
CA HIS A 88 -16.47 8.19 -9.43
C HIS A 88 -17.05 9.53 -8.98
N ASN A 89 -16.22 10.56 -8.86
CA ASN A 89 -16.63 11.83 -8.27
C ASN A 89 -16.01 13.07 -8.93
N PRO A 90 -15.97 13.17 -10.27
CA PRO A 90 -15.27 14.27 -10.94
C PRO A 90 -15.91 15.64 -10.65
N ASP A 91 -17.22 15.66 -10.35
CA ASP A 91 -17.97 16.88 -10.02
C ASP A 91 -18.15 17.11 -8.52
N LEU A 92 -17.48 16.31 -7.67
CA LEU A 92 -17.51 16.41 -6.21
C LEU A 92 -18.91 16.30 -5.54
N LYS A 93 -19.83 15.53 -6.15
CA LYS A 93 -21.22 15.33 -5.67
C LYS A 93 -21.55 13.91 -5.23
N HIS A 94 -20.61 12.97 -5.34
CA HIS A 94 -20.85 11.57 -5.04
C HIS A 94 -21.08 11.37 -3.53
N PRO A 95 -22.19 10.73 -3.09
CA PRO A 95 -22.56 10.64 -1.68
C PRO A 95 -21.54 9.88 -0.83
N GLN A 96 -20.83 8.93 -1.43
CA GLN A 96 -19.78 8.18 -0.74
C GLN A 96 -18.46 8.96 -0.56
N ALA A 97 -18.29 10.15 -1.15
CA ALA A 97 -17.02 10.88 -1.07
C ALA A 97 -16.57 11.24 0.37
N ALA A 98 -17.53 11.31 1.30
CA ALA A 98 -17.26 11.51 2.72
C ALA A 98 -16.84 10.24 3.47
N ALA A 99 -17.01 9.06 2.88
CA ALA A 99 -16.56 7.80 3.45
C ALA A 99 -15.03 7.72 3.44
N PRO A 100 -14.41 7.09 4.46
CA PRO A 100 -12.97 6.81 4.46
C PRO A 100 -12.54 6.09 3.19
N ILE A 101 -11.32 6.38 2.72
CA ILE A 101 -10.83 5.85 1.44
C ILE A 101 -10.77 4.32 1.43
N LEU A 102 -10.52 3.66 2.57
CA LEU A 102 -10.50 2.19 2.65
C LEU A 102 -11.90 1.56 2.51
N GLU A 103 -12.98 2.34 2.54
CA GLU A 103 -14.33 1.85 2.24
C GLU A 103 -14.67 2.00 0.74
N ARG A 104 -13.92 2.85 0.04
CA ARG A 104 -14.11 3.23 -1.36
C ARG A 104 -13.12 2.58 -2.32
N SER A 105 -11.93 2.27 -1.82
CA SER A 105 -10.82 1.64 -2.53
C SER A 105 -10.14 0.65 -1.59
N LEU A 106 -10.48 -0.64 -1.76
CA LEU A 106 -10.08 -1.70 -0.85
C LEU A 106 -8.62 -2.12 -1.05
N GLU A 107 -8.00 -2.63 0.00
CA GLU A 107 -6.60 -3.07 0.00
C GLU A 107 -6.49 -4.59 0.15
N ILE A 108 -6.05 -5.28 -0.91
CA ILE A 108 -5.91 -6.74 -0.89
C ILE A 108 -4.74 -7.23 -0.02
N THR A 109 -3.82 -6.35 0.33
CA THR A 109 -2.69 -6.65 1.23
C THR A 109 -3.05 -6.64 2.71
N LEU A 110 -4.23 -6.14 3.10
CA LEU A 110 -4.60 -6.10 4.52
C LEU A 110 -5.05 -7.46 5.07
N ASP A 111 -5.60 -8.33 4.22
CA ASP A 111 -6.10 -9.66 4.63
C ASP A 111 -5.00 -10.53 5.25
N MET A 112 -3.74 -10.35 4.82
CA MET A 112 -2.59 -11.06 5.43
C MET A 112 -2.13 -10.45 6.75
N THR A 113 -2.39 -9.15 6.99
CA THR A 113 -1.89 -8.45 8.19
C THR A 113 -2.83 -8.55 9.38
N ILE A 114 -4.16 -8.60 9.16
CA ILE A 114 -5.15 -8.53 10.24
C ILE A 114 -5.82 -9.89 10.42
N SER A 115 -5.68 -10.50 11.60
CA SER A 115 -6.38 -11.73 11.94
C SER A 115 -7.88 -11.51 12.18
N PRO A 116 -8.73 -12.56 12.04
CA PRO A 116 -10.14 -12.49 12.43
C PRO A 116 -10.33 -12.07 13.89
N GLU A 117 -9.43 -12.49 14.78
CA GLU A 117 -9.42 -12.14 16.19
C GLU A 117 -9.12 -10.65 16.38
N GLU A 118 -8.10 -10.12 15.71
CA GLU A 118 -7.78 -8.69 15.74
C GLU A 118 -8.88 -7.85 15.12
N MET A 119 -9.46 -8.25 13.98
CA MET A 119 -10.61 -7.56 13.38
C MET A 119 -11.76 -7.41 14.38
N LYS A 120 -12.02 -8.45 15.19
CA LYS A 120 -13.06 -8.45 16.24
C LYS A 120 -12.66 -7.58 17.45
N LYS A 121 -11.37 -7.51 17.79
CA LYS A 121 -10.84 -6.75 18.94
C LYS A 121 -10.63 -5.27 18.65
N SER A 122 -10.19 -4.93 17.44
CA SER A 122 -9.69 -3.60 17.07
C SER A 122 -10.79 -2.61 16.71
N ASN A 123 -12.02 -2.79 17.23
CA ASN A 123 -13.23 -2.02 16.89
C ASN A 123 -13.23 -1.55 15.42
N MET A 124 -12.80 -2.42 14.50
CA MET A 124 -12.93 -2.25 13.05
C MET A 124 -14.39 -2.52 12.68
N ASP A 125 -15.30 -2.06 13.53
CA ASP A 125 -16.72 -2.32 13.47
C ASP A 125 -17.28 -1.80 12.16
N THR A 126 -16.80 -0.65 11.66
CA THR A 126 -17.21 -0.16 10.35
C THR A 126 -16.82 -1.13 9.22
N THR A 127 -15.58 -1.64 9.22
CA THR A 127 -15.13 -2.59 8.18
C THR A 127 -15.86 -3.92 8.28
N LEU A 128 -15.99 -4.48 9.49
CA LEU A 128 -16.71 -5.73 9.72
C LEU A 128 -18.22 -5.60 9.49
N THR A 129 -18.82 -4.48 9.87
CA THR A 129 -20.24 -4.19 9.60
C THR A 129 -20.48 -4.06 8.11
N MET A 130 -19.61 -3.36 7.38
CA MET A 130 -19.67 -3.35 5.92
C MET A 130 -19.49 -4.75 5.34
N PHE A 131 -18.52 -5.54 5.82
CA PHE A 131 -18.31 -6.90 5.35
C PHE A 131 -19.56 -7.76 5.58
N ARG A 132 -20.10 -7.79 6.80
CA ARG A 132 -21.32 -8.55 7.14
C ARG A 132 -22.53 -8.10 6.33
N ARG A 133 -22.63 -6.80 6.03
CA ARG A 133 -23.73 -6.25 5.21
C ARG A 133 -23.67 -6.72 3.76
N HIS A 134 -22.49 -6.65 3.13
CA HIS A 134 -22.36 -6.95 1.70
C HIS A 134 -22.03 -8.42 1.42
N CYS A 135 -21.50 -9.14 2.40
CA CYS A 135 -21.03 -10.52 2.30
C CYS A 135 -21.57 -11.38 3.47
N PRO A 136 -22.90 -11.43 3.73
CA PRO A 136 -23.46 -12.00 4.97
C PRO A 136 -23.15 -13.49 5.18
N ASN A 137 -22.91 -14.24 4.11
CA ASN A 137 -22.65 -15.68 4.15
C ASN A 137 -21.15 -16.03 4.00
N LYS A 138 -20.28 -15.02 3.98
CA LYS A 138 -18.83 -15.19 3.79
C LYS A 138 -18.11 -15.18 5.14
N LYS A 139 -16.99 -15.90 5.22
CA LYS A 139 -16.19 -16.05 6.45
C LYS A 139 -15.08 -15.02 6.49
N ILE A 140 -14.77 -14.48 7.67
CA ILE A 140 -13.70 -13.47 7.84
C ILE A 140 -12.33 -14.08 7.54
N GLU A 141 -12.17 -15.36 7.88
CA GLU A 141 -10.98 -16.18 7.70
C GLU A 141 -10.57 -16.27 6.22
N ASP A 142 -11.55 -16.18 5.32
CA ASP A 142 -11.38 -16.25 3.87
C ASP A 142 -10.93 -14.92 3.25
N GLY A 143 -10.68 -13.88 4.03
CA GLY A 143 -10.21 -12.57 3.57
C GLY A 143 -11.34 -11.60 3.33
N VAL A 144 -11.47 -10.61 4.21
CA VAL A 144 -12.52 -9.59 4.19
C VAL A 144 -12.41 -8.72 2.95
N PHE A 145 -11.21 -8.21 2.64
CA PHE A 145 -11.04 -7.23 1.57
C PHE A 145 -11.19 -7.87 0.18
N ILE A 146 -10.61 -9.05 -0.03
CA ILE A 146 -10.77 -9.82 -1.27
C ILE A 146 -12.26 -10.14 -1.51
N GLN A 147 -12.98 -10.61 -0.50
CA GLN A 147 -14.41 -10.96 -0.65
C GLN A 147 -15.29 -9.72 -0.87
N MET A 148 -15.01 -8.59 -0.21
CA MET A 148 -15.71 -7.34 -0.47
C MET A 148 -15.48 -6.82 -1.89
N LEU A 149 -14.28 -7.02 -2.45
CA LEU A 149 -14.01 -6.66 -3.85
C LEU A 149 -14.86 -7.45 -4.84
N GLU A 150 -15.25 -8.70 -4.53
CA GLU A 150 -16.13 -9.52 -5.39
C GLU A 150 -17.49 -8.83 -5.62
N VAL A 151 -18.02 -8.18 -4.58
CA VAL A 151 -19.36 -7.54 -4.58
C VAL A 151 -19.33 -6.03 -4.81
N MET A 152 -18.14 -5.43 -4.86
CA MET A 152 -17.97 -4.00 -5.10
C MET A 152 -18.36 -3.62 -6.53
N GLN A 153 -18.98 -2.47 -6.71
CA GLN A 153 -19.35 -1.94 -8.03
C GLN A 153 -18.10 -1.55 -8.83
N SER A 154 -18.22 -1.68 -10.15
CA SER A 154 -17.21 -1.28 -11.13
C SER A 154 -17.30 0.22 -11.46
N PRO A 155 -16.20 0.88 -11.85
CA PRO A 155 -14.83 0.36 -11.87
C PRO A 155 -14.20 0.27 -10.47
N ARG A 156 -13.45 -0.81 -10.18
CA ARG A 156 -12.83 -0.98 -8.85
C ARG A 156 -11.45 -0.36 -8.82
N ILE A 157 -11.17 0.41 -7.77
CA ILE A 157 -9.81 0.90 -7.49
C ILE A 157 -9.24 0.08 -6.35
N ILE A 158 -8.20 -0.70 -6.63
CA ILE A 158 -7.69 -1.74 -5.73
C ILE A 158 -6.29 -1.33 -5.27
N LYS A 159 -6.09 -1.18 -3.97
CA LYS A 159 -4.75 -0.94 -3.41
C LYS A 159 -3.98 -2.25 -3.24
N CYS A 160 -2.71 -2.24 -3.61
CA CYS A 160 -1.83 -3.39 -3.52
C CYS A 160 -0.39 -3.01 -3.12
N HIS A 161 0.19 -3.78 -2.19
CA HIS A 161 1.60 -3.75 -1.82
C HIS A 161 2.33 -5.08 -2.11
N TYR A 162 1.72 -5.97 -2.89
CA TYR A 162 2.41 -7.14 -3.44
C TYR A 162 3.15 -6.75 -4.74
N PRO A 163 4.35 -7.29 -4.99
CA PRO A 163 5.07 -7.11 -6.24
C PRO A 163 4.38 -7.86 -7.39
N LEU A 164 4.68 -7.45 -8.62
CA LEU A 164 4.09 -8.04 -9.82
C LEU A 164 4.39 -9.55 -9.94
N GLU A 165 5.59 -10.00 -9.56
CA GLU A 165 6.00 -11.40 -9.77
C GLU A 165 5.22 -12.44 -8.95
N ILE A 166 4.58 -12.04 -7.84
CA ILE A 166 3.77 -12.96 -7.01
C ILE A 166 2.25 -12.78 -7.22
N LEU A 167 1.85 -11.83 -8.05
CA LEU A 167 0.47 -11.65 -8.51
C LEU A 167 0.20 -12.52 -9.75
N PRO A 168 -1.05 -12.60 -10.26
CA PRO A 168 -1.36 -13.40 -11.44
C PRO A 168 -0.46 -13.02 -12.64
N PRO A 169 0.12 -13.99 -13.36
CA PRO A 169 1.17 -13.72 -14.36
C PRO A 169 0.69 -12.88 -15.55
N HIS A 170 -0.61 -12.91 -15.85
CA HIS A 170 -1.24 -12.14 -16.94
C HIS A 170 -2.05 -10.94 -16.42
N LEU A 171 -1.73 -10.43 -15.23
CA LEU A 171 -2.46 -9.32 -14.62
C LEU A 171 -2.51 -8.10 -15.56
N LEU A 172 -1.37 -7.71 -16.14
CA LEU A 172 -1.27 -6.56 -17.04
C LEU A 172 -1.97 -6.75 -18.39
N GLU A 173 -2.29 -7.99 -18.79
CA GLU A 173 -3.09 -8.24 -19.99
C GLU A 173 -4.58 -7.96 -19.76
N LYS A 174 -4.99 -7.86 -18.49
CA LYS A 174 -6.41 -7.72 -18.10
C LYS A 174 -6.73 -6.38 -17.45
N VAL A 175 -5.87 -5.86 -16.58
CA VAL A 175 -6.17 -4.68 -15.76
C VAL A 175 -5.12 -3.61 -15.87
N LYS A 176 -5.50 -2.37 -15.56
CA LYS A 176 -4.58 -1.24 -15.48
C LYS A 176 -3.90 -1.21 -14.11
N VAL A 177 -2.60 -0.95 -14.10
CA VAL A 177 -1.78 -0.77 -12.88
C VAL A 177 -1.20 0.64 -12.89
N VAL A 178 -1.52 1.43 -11.87
CA VAL A 178 -0.83 2.68 -11.57
C VAL A 178 0.19 2.40 -10.48
N TYR A 179 1.47 2.39 -10.87
CA TYR A 179 2.58 2.15 -9.95
C TYR A 179 3.16 3.48 -9.45
N VAL A 180 3.22 3.68 -8.12
CA VAL A 180 3.83 4.88 -7.54
C VAL A 180 5.07 4.52 -6.73
N THR A 181 6.21 5.12 -7.09
CA THR A 181 7.45 5.06 -6.31
C THR A 181 7.77 6.40 -5.67
N ARG A 182 8.75 6.42 -4.77
CA ARG A 182 9.20 7.61 -4.06
C ARG A 182 10.68 7.50 -3.75
N ASN A 183 11.36 8.63 -3.54
CA ASN A 183 12.72 8.62 -3.02
C ASN A 183 12.84 7.72 -1.78
N PRO A 184 13.76 6.73 -1.77
CA PRO A 184 13.84 5.73 -0.71
C PRO A 184 14.12 6.34 0.67
N LYS A 185 14.83 7.47 0.75
CA LYS A 185 15.13 8.13 2.03
C LYS A 185 13.86 8.73 2.66
N ASP A 186 13.01 9.34 1.84
CA ASP A 186 11.71 9.85 2.28
C ASP A 186 10.75 8.70 2.63
N MET A 187 10.79 7.63 1.83
CA MET A 187 9.99 6.43 2.04
C MET A 187 10.36 5.75 3.38
N ILE A 188 11.65 5.47 3.65
CA ILE A 188 12.13 4.84 4.89
C ILE A 188 11.65 5.61 6.13
N VAL A 189 11.81 6.94 6.13
CA VAL A 189 11.35 7.77 7.25
C VAL A 189 9.83 7.68 7.40
N SER A 190 9.09 7.70 6.29
CA SER A 190 7.64 7.58 6.32
C SER A 190 7.15 6.20 6.75
N TYR A 191 7.90 5.14 6.42
CA TYR A 191 7.56 3.76 6.74
C TYR A 191 7.82 3.46 8.21
N TYR A 192 8.96 3.92 8.74
CA TYR A 192 9.22 3.96 10.17
C TYR A 192 8.05 4.56 10.96
N HIS A 193 7.60 5.77 10.61
CA HIS A 193 6.48 6.40 11.31
C HIS A 193 5.16 5.63 11.17
N LEU A 194 4.92 4.94 10.04
CA LEU A 194 3.73 4.09 9.90
C LEU A 194 3.76 2.90 10.87
N LEU A 195 4.90 2.22 10.95
CA LEU A 195 5.05 1.05 11.81
C LEU A 195 4.85 1.40 13.29
N LYS A 196 5.21 2.62 13.71
CA LYS A 196 4.90 3.12 15.06
C LYS A 196 3.43 3.51 15.23
N TYR A 197 2.80 3.99 14.17
CA TYR A 197 1.48 4.59 14.22
C TYR A 197 0.33 3.58 14.17
N ILE A 198 0.50 2.44 13.49
CA ILE A 198 -0.52 1.38 13.45
C ILE A 198 -0.29 0.42 14.62
N ASN A 199 -1.31 0.22 15.46
CA ASN A 199 -1.21 -0.60 16.67
C ASN A 199 -0.87 -2.07 16.41
N ILE A 200 -1.25 -2.62 15.26
CA ILE A 200 -0.92 -4.01 14.92
C ILE A 200 0.58 -4.23 14.76
N PHE A 201 1.32 -3.19 14.37
CA PHE A 201 2.78 -3.24 14.26
C PHE A 201 3.44 -2.76 15.55
N ASN A 202 2.90 -1.70 16.16
CA ASN A 202 3.36 -1.11 17.43
C ASN A 202 4.89 -1.02 17.54
N TYR A 203 5.56 -0.59 16.48
CA TYR A 203 7.01 -0.68 16.38
C TYR A 203 7.71 0.24 17.39
N LYS A 204 8.61 -0.32 18.19
CA LYS A 204 9.35 0.35 19.26
C LYS A 204 10.82 0.59 18.91
N GLY A 205 11.33 -0.03 17.84
CA GLY A 205 12.71 0.12 17.40
C GLY A 205 13.07 1.54 16.91
N SER A 206 14.36 1.75 16.63
CA SER A 206 14.89 3.04 16.18
C SER A 206 14.77 3.23 14.66
N LEU A 207 14.82 4.49 14.21
CA LEU A 207 14.86 4.81 12.77
C LEU A 207 16.12 4.26 12.10
N GLU A 208 17.26 4.25 12.80
CA GLU A 208 18.51 3.72 12.25
C GLU A 208 18.42 2.21 12.02
N LYS A 209 17.87 1.47 12.99
CA LYS A 209 17.63 0.02 12.85
C LYS A 209 16.70 -0.25 11.66
N HIS A 210 15.55 0.45 11.60
CA HIS A 210 14.62 0.32 10.49
C HIS A 210 15.26 0.63 9.13
N ALA A 211 16.09 1.69 9.05
CA ALA A 211 16.78 2.03 7.81
C ALA A 211 17.74 0.92 7.37
N LYS A 212 18.50 0.32 8.32
CA LYS A 212 19.39 -0.82 8.04
C LYS A 212 18.61 -2.03 7.53
N GLU A 213 17.48 -2.34 8.14
CA GLU A 213 16.59 -3.43 7.70
C GLU A 213 16.08 -3.22 6.27
N VAL A 214 15.62 -2.01 5.92
CA VAL A 214 15.15 -1.73 4.56
C VAL A 214 16.28 -1.79 3.54
N ILE A 215 17.47 -1.28 3.88
CA ILE A 215 18.64 -1.25 2.97
C ILE A 215 19.20 -2.66 2.74
N SER A 216 19.10 -3.53 3.74
CA SER A 216 19.60 -4.91 3.69
C SER A 216 18.56 -5.90 3.18
N ASP A 217 17.42 -5.42 2.67
CA ASP A 217 16.30 -6.22 2.17
C ASP A 217 15.66 -7.15 3.24
N GLU A 218 15.76 -6.76 4.51
CA GLU A 218 15.25 -7.50 5.66
C GLU A 218 13.96 -6.90 6.24
N ALA A 219 13.42 -5.84 5.64
CA ALA A 219 12.16 -5.25 6.07
C ALA A 219 10.94 -6.00 5.49
N MET A 220 9.83 -5.99 6.24
CA MET A 220 8.53 -6.48 5.76
C MET A 220 8.12 -5.74 4.47
N PHE A 221 7.48 -6.44 3.53
CA PHE A 221 7.18 -6.02 2.15
C PHE A 221 8.41 -5.83 1.24
N GLY A 222 9.64 -5.93 1.77
CA GLY A 222 10.89 -5.89 1.00
C GLY A 222 11.11 -7.16 0.17
N PRO A 223 12.04 -7.13 -0.80
CA PRO A 223 13.03 -6.07 -1.08
C PRO A 223 12.49 -4.82 -1.80
N PHE A 224 12.89 -3.61 -1.37
CA PHE A 224 12.40 -2.35 -1.97
C PHE A 224 12.81 -2.19 -3.44
N TRP A 225 14.10 -2.34 -3.74
CA TRP A 225 14.60 -2.10 -5.09
C TRP A 225 14.07 -3.12 -6.09
N ARG A 226 13.92 -4.38 -5.67
CA ARG A 226 13.29 -5.42 -6.48
C ARG A 226 11.84 -5.08 -6.81
N HIS A 227 11.09 -4.56 -5.82
CA HIS A 227 9.69 -4.16 -6.02
C HIS A 227 9.57 -3.03 -7.06
N VAL A 228 10.46 -2.03 -6.98
CA VAL A 228 10.51 -0.92 -7.95
C VAL A 228 10.99 -1.40 -9.32
N HIS A 229 12.01 -2.25 -9.37
CA HIS A 229 12.62 -2.72 -10.62
C HIS A 229 11.60 -3.45 -11.50
N GLN A 230 10.79 -4.35 -10.93
CA GLN A 230 9.77 -5.09 -11.68
C GLN A 230 8.78 -4.16 -12.39
N ALA A 231 8.29 -3.13 -11.70
CA ALA A 231 7.40 -2.15 -12.30
C ALA A 231 8.15 -1.26 -13.32
N TRP A 232 9.41 -0.92 -13.06
CA TRP A 232 10.24 -0.13 -13.95
C TRP A 232 10.50 -0.85 -15.28
N GLU A 233 10.76 -2.16 -15.28
CA GLU A 233 10.92 -2.96 -16.49
C GLU A 233 9.66 -3.00 -17.34
N LYS A 234 8.48 -2.90 -16.70
CA LYS A 234 7.17 -2.91 -17.35
C LYS A 234 6.62 -1.51 -17.61
N ARG A 235 7.39 -0.43 -17.39
CA ARG A 235 6.92 0.98 -17.47
C ARG A 235 6.38 1.44 -18.83
N TYR A 236 6.68 0.70 -19.90
CA TYR A 236 6.16 0.96 -21.25
C TYR A 236 5.01 0.04 -21.64
N HIS A 237 4.59 -0.86 -20.75
CA HIS A 237 3.42 -1.70 -20.98
C HIS A 237 2.17 -0.82 -21.04
N PRO A 238 1.25 -0.99 -22.01
CA PRO A 238 0.09 -0.11 -22.19
C PRO A 238 -0.83 -0.03 -20.97
N ASN A 239 -0.87 -1.10 -20.16
CA ASN A 239 -1.64 -1.18 -18.92
C ASN A 239 -0.81 -0.91 -17.65
N LEU A 240 0.40 -0.37 -17.74
CA LEU A 240 1.16 0.06 -16.56
C LEU A 240 1.58 1.53 -16.68
N HIS A 241 1.12 2.36 -15.74
CA HIS A 241 1.50 3.76 -15.64
C HIS A 241 2.39 3.97 -14.42
N PHE A 242 3.66 4.29 -14.66
CA PHE A 242 4.67 4.46 -13.61
C PHE A 242 4.82 5.94 -13.22
N ILE A 243 4.68 6.24 -11.94
CA ILE A 243 4.71 7.60 -11.39
C ILE A 243 5.74 7.72 -10.27
N PHE A 244 6.46 8.84 -10.24
CA PHE A 244 7.21 9.27 -9.06
C PHE A 244 6.35 10.20 -8.19
N TYR A 245 6.32 9.96 -6.88
CA TYR A 245 5.65 10.83 -5.91
C TYR A 245 6.12 12.29 -6.03
N GLU A 246 7.40 12.48 -6.34
CA GLU A 246 8.02 13.78 -6.55
C GLU A 246 7.42 14.52 -7.76
N ASP A 247 7.07 13.81 -8.83
CA ASP A 247 6.44 14.41 -10.02
C ASP A 247 4.99 14.82 -9.74
N LEU A 248 4.23 13.99 -9.00
CA LEU A 248 2.89 14.38 -8.50
C LEU A 248 2.95 15.65 -7.65
N LYS A 249 4.00 15.82 -6.84
CA LYS A 249 4.19 17.04 -6.03
C LYS A 249 4.60 18.24 -6.86
N LYS A 250 5.33 18.03 -7.95
CA LYS A 250 5.88 19.08 -8.81
C LYS A 250 4.84 19.62 -9.80
N ASP A 251 4.11 18.73 -10.46
CA ASP A 251 3.11 19.07 -11.47
C ASP A 251 1.94 18.08 -11.46
N ILE A 252 1.06 18.22 -10.46
CA ILE A 252 -0.14 17.39 -10.36
C ILE A 252 -1.08 17.55 -11.57
N MET A 253 -1.13 18.73 -12.20
CA MET A 253 -2.04 18.97 -13.33
C MET A 253 -1.61 18.19 -14.57
N GLY A 254 -0.29 18.17 -14.86
CA GLY A 254 0.28 17.35 -15.90
C GLY A 254 0.08 15.85 -15.65
N GLU A 255 0.34 15.39 -14.43
CA GLU A 255 0.14 13.98 -14.06
C GLU A 255 -1.34 13.56 -14.12
N LEU A 256 -2.28 14.42 -13.71
CA LEU A 256 -3.72 14.18 -13.88
C LEU A 256 -4.12 14.03 -15.35
N GLY A 257 -3.50 14.80 -16.25
CA GLY A 257 -3.68 14.64 -17.70
C GLY A 257 -3.29 13.24 -18.15
N LYS A 258 -2.06 12.82 -17.84
CA LYS A 258 -1.56 11.48 -18.20
C LYS A 258 -2.41 10.36 -17.61
N LEU A 259 -2.85 10.50 -16.35
CA LEU A 259 -3.74 9.54 -15.70
C LEU A 259 -5.10 9.47 -16.38
N SER A 260 -5.69 10.62 -16.75
CA SER A 260 -6.96 10.71 -17.48
C SER A 260 -6.87 9.92 -18.79
N ASP A 261 -5.81 10.17 -19.57
CA ASP A 261 -5.56 9.48 -20.84
C ASP A 261 -5.34 7.98 -20.61
N PHE A 262 -4.54 7.62 -19.61
CA PHE A 262 -4.22 6.24 -19.27
C PHE A 262 -5.47 5.44 -18.87
N VAL A 263 -6.35 5.99 -18.03
CA VAL A 263 -7.58 5.29 -17.62
C VAL A 263 -8.69 5.39 -18.68
N GLY A 264 -8.57 6.28 -19.66
CA GLY A 264 -9.49 6.41 -20.79
C GLY A 264 -10.69 7.30 -20.50
N ILE A 265 -10.52 8.34 -19.68
CA ILE A 265 -11.55 9.34 -19.40
C ILE A 265 -11.11 10.73 -19.86
N ASN A 266 -12.08 11.62 -20.09
CA ASN A 266 -11.81 13.00 -20.52
C ASN A 266 -12.24 13.97 -19.42
N LEU A 267 -11.30 14.34 -18.54
CA LEU A 267 -11.57 15.34 -17.50
C LEU A 267 -11.48 16.76 -18.07
N THR A 268 -12.48 17.57 -17.78
CA THR A 268 -12.43 19.02 -18.05
C THR A 268 -11.38 19.70 -17.16
N GLN A 269 -10.93 20.88 -17.57
CA GLN A 269 -10.00 21.69 -16.76
C GLN A 269 -10.53 21.98 -15.36
N GLN A 270 -11.83 22.25 -15.24
CA GLN A 270 -12.49 22.49 -13.95
C GLN A 270 -12.52 21.23 -13.08
N GLN A 271 -12.83 20.07 -13.65
CA GLN A 271 -12.79 18.80 -12.91
C GLN A 271 -11.37 18.50 -12.41
N LYS A 272 -10.34 18.72 -13.25
CA LYS A 272 -8.94 18.57 -12.82
C LYS A 272 -8.62 19.49 -11.64
N GLN A 273 -9.00 20.77 -11.70
CA GLN A 273 -8.80 21.70 -10.59
C GLN A 273 -9.52 21.26 -9.31
N ASN A 274 -10.79 20.84 -9.42
CA ASN A 274 -11.57 20.31 -8.31
C ASN A 274 -10.89 19.09 -7.67
N ILE A 275 -10.37 18.16 -8.48
CA ILE A 275 -9.65 16.98 -8.00
C ILE A 275 -8.35 17.39 -7.29
N VAL A 276 -7.57 18.31 -7.84
CA VAL A 276 -6.33 18.80 -7.20
C VAL A 276 -6.63 19.41 -5.83
N GLU A 277 -7.65 20.25 -5.74
CA GLU A 277 -8.04 20.88 -4.48
C GLU A 277 -8.56 19.84 -3.49
N HIS A 278 -9.49 18.97 -3.91
CA HIS A 278 -10.06 17.91 -3.08
C HIS A 278 -9.00 16.96 -2.53
N THR A 279 -8.01 16.61 -3.35
CA THR A 279 -6.92 15.69 -2.98
C THR A 279 -5.68 16.39 -2.45
N SER A 280 -5.75 17.70 -2.19
CA SER A 280 -4.65 18.43 -1.57
C SER A 280 -4.30 17.86 -0.19
N PHE A 281 -3.02 17.97 0.20
CA PHE A 281 -2.55 17.46 1.49
C PHE A 281 -3.34 18.03 2.67
N SER A 282 -3.67 19.33 2.64
CA SER A 282 -4.48 20.00 3.66
C SER A 282 -5.87 19.41 3.75
N ASN A 283 -6.56 19.23 2.62
CA ASN A 283 -7.94 18.74 2.60
C ASN A 283 -8.01 17.26 2.98
N MET A 284 -7.09 16.43 2.50
CA MET A 284 -7.01 15.02 2.92
C MET A 284 -6.71 14.90 4.43
N LYS A 285 -5.76 15.70 4.94
CA LYS A 285 -5.44 15.72 6.37
C LYS A 285 -6.63 16.18 7.22
N TYR A 286 -7.40 17.16 6.74
CA TYR A 286 -8.61 17.65 7.40
C TYR A 286 -9.70 16.58 7.46
N ARG A 287 -9.90 15.80 6.38
CA ARG A 287 -10.87 14.68 6.36
C ARG A 287 -10.49 13.53 7.31
N GLY A 288 -9.26 13.49 7.78
CA GLY A 288 -8.80 12.59 8.84
C GLY A 288 -8.20 11.29 8.33
N GLU A 289 -8.35 10.23 9.10
CA GLU A 289 -7.67 8.96 8.86
C GLU A 289 -8.29 8.16 7.69
N PRO A 290 -7.51 7.33 6.98
CA PRO A 290 -7.99 6.59 5.80
C PRO A 290 -9.01 5.48 6.13
N VAL A 291 -9.16 5.14 7.41
CA VAL A 291 -10.12 4.17 7.96
C VAL A 291 -10.61 4.68 9.32
N LYS A 292 -11.85 4.32 9.68
CA LYS A 292 -12.43 4.58 11.01
C LYS A 292 -12.42 3.30 11.85
N GLY A 293 -12.12 3.45 13.13
CA GLY A 293 -12.18 2.38 14.13
C GLY A 293 -11.30 2.70 15.34
N GLU A 294 -11.73 2.28 16.52
CA GLU A 294 -10.96 2.49 17.75
C GLU A 294 -9.85 1.46 17.89
N GLY A 295 -8.68 1.84 18.41
CA GLY A 295 -7.60 0.87 18.60
C GLY A 295 -6.87 0.44 17.32
N ILE A 296 -7.19 1.01 16.15
CA ILE A 296 -6.40 0.82 14.92
C ILE A 296 -5.07 1.60 15.02
N PHE A 297 -5.14 2.84 15.48
CA PHE A 297 -4.01 3.76 15.54
C PHE A 297 -3.52 3.96 16.97
N ASN A 298 -2.21 4.16 17.10
CA ASN A 298 -1.56 4.45 18.36
C ASN A 298 -1.83 5.93 18.73
N GLU A 299 -2.72 6.15 19.69
CA GLU A 299 -3.14 7.49 20.11
C GLU A 299 -2.00 8.30 20.76
N GLU A 300 -1.08 7.64 21.47
CA GLU A 300 0.10 8.32 22.03
C GLU A 300 1.00 8.85 20.90
N VAL A 301 1.26 8.03 19.87
CA VAL A 301 2.01 8.44 18.68
C VAL A 301 1.26 9.51 17.92
N LYS A 302 -0.06 9.41 17.80
CA LYS A 302 -0.92 10.42 17.15
C LYS A 302 -0.76 11.79 17.80
N GLN A 303 -0.84 11.84 19.13
CA GLN A 303 -0.72 13.07 19.91
C GLN A 303 0.69 13.67 19.79
N LYS A 304 1.75 12.85 19.84
CA LYS A 304 3.14 13.30 19.81
C LYS A 304 3.67 13.63 18.42
N GLN A 305 3.26 12.89 17.38
CA GLN A 305 3.88 12.92 16.04
C GLN A 305 2.91 13.28 14.92
N GLY A 306 1.62 13.42 15.22
CA GLY A 306 0.54 13.62 14.26
C GLY A 306 -0.06 12.30 13.74
N GLY A 307 -1.15 12.40 12.97
CA GLY A 307 -1.83 11.25 12.37
C GLY A 307 -1.18 10.74 11.07
N PHE A 308 -1.94 9.93 10.31
CA PHE A 308 -1.46 9.29 9.08
C PHE A 308 -0.92 10.29 8.05
N PHE A 309 -1.59 11.44 7.91
CA PHE A 309 -1.15 12.57 7.08
C PHE A 309 -0.13 13.45 7.83
N ARG A 310 1.14 13.04 7.77
CA ARG A 310 2.21 13.64 8.57
C ARG A 310 2.71 15.00 8.06
N LYS A 311 3.41 15.02 6.91
CA LYS A 311 4.07 16.24 6.38
C LYS A 311 3.83 16.54 4.90
N GLY A 312 3.65 15.52 4.04
CA GLY A 312 3.35 15.76 2.61
C GLY A 312 4.45 16.50 1.81
N VAL A 313 5.71 16.37 2.23
CA VAL A 313 6.88 17.02 1.64
C VAL A 313 7.88 15.99 1.10
N THR A 314 8.74 16.42 0.18
CA THR A 314 9.91 15.67 -0.30
C THR A 314 11.19 16.36 0.20
N PHE A 315 12.25 15.59 0.43
CA PHE A 315 13.56 16.16 0.82
C PHE A 315 14.12 17.10 -0.25
N LEU A 316 13.82 16.86 -1.53
CA LEU A 316 14.32 17.64 -2.66
C LEU A 316 13.63 19.01 -2.82
N ILE A 317 12.41 19.19 -2.30
CA ILE A 317 11.58 20.39 -2.51
C ILE A 317 11.44 21.22 -1.21
N SER A 318 12.09 20.83 -0.10
CA SER A 318 12.05 21.59 1.15
C SER A 318 13.24 22.56 1.28
N PRO A 319 13.03 23.90 1.23
CA PRO A 319 14.12 24.88 1.34
C PRO A 319 14.87 24.83 2.68
N ARG A 320 14.24 24.28 3.73
CA ARG A 320 14.75 24.31 5.12
C ARG A 320 15.53 23.05 5.53
N LYS A 321 15.74 22.07 4.64
CA LYS A 321 16.39 20.78 4.98
C LYS A 321 17.56 20.36 4.10
N ALA A 322 18.14 21.30 3.36
CA ALA A 322 19.41 21.08 2.65
C ALA A 322 20.61 20.75 3.58
N LYS A 323 20.46 20.82 4.91
CA LYS A 323 21.52 20.59 5.91
C LYS A 323 21.62 19.15 6.46
N LEU A 324 20.71 18.23 6.14
CA LEU A 324 20.92 16.79 6.40
C LEU A 324 21.48 16.10 5.15
N ARG A 325 22.71 16.48 4.77
CA ARG A 325 23.55 15.62 3.93
C ARG A 325 24.02 14.46 4.81
N ILE A 326 23.21 13.41 4.90
CA ILE A 326 23.75 12.10 5.25
C ILE A 326 24.62 11.70 4.05
N SER A 327 25.93 11.62 4.26
CA SER A 327 26.93 11.22 3.27
C SER A 327 26.76 9.75 2.90
N PHE A 328 25.76 9.44 2.08
CA PHE A 328 25.70 8.20 1.31
C PHE A 328 26.40 8.46 -0.03
N GLN A 329 27.71 8.64 0.00
CA GLN A 329 28.50 8.86 -1.22
C GLN A 329 28.96 7.55 -1.88
N ASN A 330 28.67 6.38 -1.28
CA ASN A 330 29.23 5.09 -1.72
C ASN A 330 28.21 3.98 -2.04
N CYS A 331 26.96 4.26 -2.41
CA CYS A 331 25.99 3.20 -2.78
C CYS A 331 25.27 3.39 -4.13
N ILE A 332 25.79 4.23 -5.04
CA ILE A 332 25.20 4.41 -6.40
C ILE A 332 26.12 3.86 -7.51
N LEU A 333 27.27 3.30 -7.15
CA LEU A 333 28.09 2.54 -8.09
C LEU A 333 28.14 1.13 -7.54
N LEU A 334 27.51 0.20 -8.25
CA LEU A 334 27.66 -1.25 -8.24
C LEU A 334 26.28 -1.86 -8.55
N TYR A 335 25.91 -1.89 -9.83
CA TYR A 335 25.63 -3.11 -10.59
C TYR A 335 25.83 -2.76 -12.08
N PRO A 336 26.51 -3.62 -12.87
CA PRO A 336 26.93 -3.36 -14.24
C PRO A 336 25.77 -3.23 -15.24
#